data_AF-A0A084T2H7-F1
#
_entry.id   AF-A0A084T2H7-F1
#
_cell.length_a   1.000
_cell.length_b   1.000
_cell.length_c   1.000
_cell.angle_alpha   90.00
_cell.angle_beta   90.00
_cell.angle_gamma   90.00
#
_symmetry.space_group_name_H-M   'P 1'
#
loop_
_entity.id
_entity.type
_entity.pdbx_description
1 polymer ?
#
loop_
_entity_poly.entity_id
_entity_poly.type
_entity_poly.pdbx_seq_one_letter_code
_entity_poly.pdbx_strand_id
1 'polypeptide(L)' 'MHVNCSITHTLNESATDEELNFLLKLTGSQLLAPSQRKTIEAFVSRKSIENFLGREEEGEQKLSD' A
#
# COMPACT_ATOMS: atom_id res chain seq x y z
N MET A 1 28.26 -13.25 -1.52
CA MET A 1 26.80 -13.47 -1.46
C MET A 1 26.17 -12.70 -2.62
N HIS A 2 25.52 -13.39 -3.55
CA HIS A 2 24.80 -12.76 -4.67
C HIS A 2 23.40 -12.43 -4.16
N VAL A 3 23.12 -11.15 -3.93
CA VAL A 3 21.77 -10.70 -3.58
C VAL A 3 20.95 -10.68 -4.86
N ASN A 4 20.18 -11.75 -5.08
CA ASN A 4 19.10 -11.79 -6.07
C ASN A 4 17.96 -10.88 -5.58
N CYS A 5 18.16 -9.57 -5.65
CA CYS A 5 17.08 -8.61 -5.47
C CYS A 5 16.30 -8.57 -6.77
N SER A 6 15.39 -9.53 -6.95
CA SER A 6 14.35 -9.38 -7.97
C SER A 6 13.60 -8.10 -7.62
N ILE A 7 13.81 -7.03 -8.40
CA ILE A 7 13.17 -5.71 -8.25
C ILE A 7 11.64 -5.86 -8.12
N THR A 8 11.08 -6.93 -8.68
CA THR A 8 9.67 -7.28 -8.63
C THR A 8 9.20 -7.77 -7.25
N HIS A 9 10.07 -8.26 -6.37
CA HIS A 9 9.63 -8.81 -5.08
C HIS A 9 9.36 -7.70 -4.07
N THR A 10 10.27 -6.72 -3.95
CA THR A 10 10.16 -5.60 -2.98
C THR A 10 9.12 -4.56 -3.39
N LEU A 11 8.85 -4.38 -4.68
CA LEU A 11 7.78 -3.47 -5.14
C LEU A 11 6.37 -4.08 -5.06
N ASN A 12 6.28 -5.40 -4.89
CA ASN A 12 5.03 -6.12 -4.68
C ASN A 12 4.75 -6.36 -3.18
N GLU A 13 5.67 -6.01 -2.28
CA GLU A 13 5.38 -5.99 -0.85
C GLU A 13 4.31 -4.92 -0.60
N SER A 14 3.23 -5.35 0.05
CA SER A 14 2.07 -4.54 0.36
C SER A 14 2.47 -3.22 1.01
N ALA A 15 1.96 -2.10 0.50
CA ALA A 15 2.13 -0.82 1.16
C ALA A 15 1.45 -0.88 2.54
N THR A 16 2.20 -0.66 3.61
CA THR A 16 1.66 -0.70 4.97
C THR A 16 0.65 0.44 5.20
N ASP A 17 -0.27 0.25 6.14
CA ASP A 17 -1.26 1.28 6.46
C ASP A 17 -0.59 2.58 6.95
N GLU A 18 0.57 2.47 7.61
CA GLU A 18 1.40 3.61 8.01
C GLU A 18 1.95 4.40 6.81
N GLU A 19 2.48 3.72 5.79
CA GLU A 19 2.98 4.34 4.56
C GLU A 19 1.85 5.01 3.77
N LEU A 20 0.68 4.36 3.68
CA LEU A 20 -0.50 4.91 3.04
C LEU A 20 -1.01 6.16 3.77
N ASN A 21 -1.00 6.16 5.10
CA ASN A 21 -1.37 7.32 5.92
C ASN A 21 -0.39 8.49 5.73
N PHE A 22 0.92 8.21 5.59
CA PHE A 22 1.91 9.24 5.29
C PHE A 22 1.65 9.88 3.91
N LEU A 23 1.39 9.06 2.89
CA LEU A 23 1.06 9.52 1.55
C LEU A 23 -0.22 10.38 1.55
N LEU A 24 -1.23 10.00 2.31
CA LEU A 24 -2.46 10.78 2.45
C LEU A 24 -2.22 12.13 3.14
N LYS A 25 -1.36 12.18 4.16
CA LYS A 25 -0.97 13.46 4.77
C LYS A 25 -0.23 14.37 3.79
N LEU A 26 0.56 13.79 2.88
CA LEU A 26 1.28 14.54 1.85
C LEU A 26 0.32 15.20 0.84
N THR A 27 -0.84 14.60 0.55
CA THR A 27 -1.85 15.24 -0.35
C THR A 27 -2.47 16.49 0.28
N GLY A 28 -2.45 16.61 1.60
CA GLY A 28 -2.79 17.85 2.32
C GLY A 28 -1.75 18.97 2.18
N SER A 29 -0.52 18.66 1.74
CA SER A 29 0.56 19.65 1.59
C SER A 29 0.43 20.45 0.29
N GLN A 30 0.96 21.68 0.27
CA GLN A 30 1.01 22.52 -0.93
C GLN A 30 2.06 22.05 -1.97
N LEU A 31 2.86 21.02 -1.64
CA LEU A 31 3.95 20.53 -2.49
C LEU A 31 3.47 19.79 -3.74
N LEU A 32 2.22 19.31 -3.73
CA LEU A 32 1.65 18.52 -4.81
C LEU A 32 0.66 19.32 -5.63
N ALA A 33 0.73 19.19 -6.95
CA ALA A 33 -0.28 19.69 -7.85
C ALA A 33 -1.63 18.97 -7.65
N PRO A 34 -2.78 19.60 -7.93
CA PRO A 34 -4.09 18.98 -7.74
C PRO A 34 -4.25 17.62 -8.45
N SER A 35 -3.66 17.44 -9.63
CA SER A 35 -3.66 16.18 -10.37
C SER A 35 -2.86 15.07 -9.69
N GLN A 36 -1.73 15.42 -9.06
CA GLN A 36 -0.89 14.50 -8.31
C GLN A 36 -1.59 14.04 -7.03
N ARG A 37 -2.27 14.96 -6.32
CA ARG A 37 -3.07 14.64 -5.13
C ARG A 37 -4.15 13.61 -5.44
N LYS A 38 -4.95 13.85 -6.49
CA LYS A 38 -5.97 12.90 -6.95
C LYS A 38 -5.41 11.51 -7.27
N THR A 39 -4.23 11.47 -7.89
CA THR A 39 -3.55 10.22 -8.25
C THR A 39 -3.11 9.46 -7.00
N ILE A 40 -2.56 10.17 -6.01
CA ILE A 40 -2.12 9.58 -4.74
C ILE A 40 -3.32 9.14 -3.90
N GLU A 41 -4.39 9.93 -3.82
CA GLU A 41 -5.63 9.56 -3.13
C GLU A 41 -6.22 8.27 -3.73
N ALA A 42 -6.33 8.19 -5.06
CA ALA A 42 -6.81 6.98 -5.73
C ALA A 42 -5.88 5.77 -5.55
N PHE A 43 -4.58 5.99 -5.41
CA PHE A 43 -3.63 4.93 -5.08
C PHE A 43 -3.82 4.44 -3.64
N VAL A 44 -3.88 5.36 -2.67
CA VAL A 44 -4.10 5.06 -1.25
C VAL A 44 -5.41 4.31 -1.07
N SER A 45 -6.52 4.76 -1.66
CA SER A 45 -7.80 4.06 -1.57
C SER A 45 -7.74 2.62 -2.09
N ARG A 46 -7.10 2.38 -3.24
CA ARG A 46 -6.95 1.02 -3.78
C ARG A 46 -6.13 0.13 -2.86
N LYS A 47 -5.00 0.64 -2.37
CA LYS A 47 -4.12 -0.13 -1.48
C LYS A 47 -4.73 -0.38 -0.11
N SER A 48 -5.49 0.55 0.45
CA SER A 48 -6.23 0.31 1.70
C SER A 48 -7.29 -0.77 1.54
N ILE A 49 -7.96 -0.85 0.39
CA ILE A 49 -8.91 -1.93 0.09
C ILE A 49 -8.16 -3.26 -0.05
N GLU A 50 -7.06 -3.30 -0.81
CA GLU A 50 -6.23 -4.50 -0.95
C GLU A 50 -5.71 -4.99 0.41
N ASN A 51 -5.23 -4.10 1.27
CA ASN A 51 -4.79 -4.44 2.63
C ASN A 51 -5.93 -4.99 3.48
N PHE A 52 -7.13 -4.38 3.41
CA PHE A 52 -8.29 -4.84 4.15
C PHE A 52 -8.68 -6.26 3.73
N LEU A 53 -8.80 -6.51 2.42
CA LEU A 53 -9.16 -7.82 1.89
C LEU A 53 -8.07 -8.87 2.12
N GLY A 54 -6.79 -8.51 1.97
CA GLY A 54 -5.67 -9.41 2.26
C GLY A 54 -5.59 -9.82 3.74
N ARG A 55 -5.98 -8.92 4.67
CA ARG A 55 -6.11 -9.27 6.10
C ARG A 55 -7.27 -10.23 6.37
N GLU A 56 -8.35 -10.18 5.59
CA GLU A 56 -9.46 -11.13 5.70
C GLU A 56 -9.05 -12.53 5.22
N GLU A 57 -8.28 -12.62 4.12
CA GLU A 57 -7.76 -13.90 3.60
C GLU A 57 -6.79 -14.60 4.58
N GLU A 58 -5.97 -13.85 5.32
CA GLU A 58 -5.11 -14.41 6.39
C GLU A 58 -5.89 -14.86 7.64
N GLY A 59 -7.09 -14.31 7.86
CA GLY A 59 -7.98 -14.68 8.97
C GLY A 59 -8.70 -16.01 8.76
N GLU A 60 -9.04 -16.34 7.51
CA GLU A 60 -9.75 -17.59 7.17
C GLU A 60 -8.84 -18.83 7.14
N GLN A 61 -7.54 -18.66 6.90
CA GLN A 61 -6.57 -19.78 6.94
C GLN A 61 -6.26 -20.26 8.37
N LYS A 62 -6.48 -19.43 9.40
CA LYS A 62 -6.19 -19.82 10.81
C LYS A 62 -7.29 -20.60 11.52
N LEU A 63 -8.47 -20.77 10.91
CA LEU A 63 -9.58 -21.49 11.54
C LEU A 63 -9.72 -22.96 11.07
N SER A 64 -8.77 -23.45 10.27
CA SER A 64 -8.82 -24.79 9.68
C SER A 64 -7.68 -25.74 10.13
N ASP A 65 -6.92 -25.39 11.17
CA ASP A 65 -5.90 -26.26 11.80
C ASP A 65 -6.37 -26.83 13.15
#